data_AF-A0A952GTK2-F1
#
_entry.id   AF-A0A952GTK2-F1
#
_cell.length_a   1.000
_cell.length_b   1.000
_cell.length_c   1.000
_cell.angle_alpha   90.00
_cell.angle_beta   90.00
_cell.angle_gamma   90.00
#
_symmetry.space_group_name_H-M   'P 1'
#
loop_
_entity.id
_entity.type
_entity.pdbx_description
1 polymer ?
#
loop_
_entity_poly.entity_id
_entity_poly.type
_entity_poly.pdbx_seq_one_letter_code
_entity_poly.pdbx_strand_id
1 'polypeptide(L)' 'MFRYRFVTPHRIGKWYPELRLAQRFAAAIGAGFLDPLSGRFVAYKGTRLETAPRPEGQRAA' A
#
# COMPACT_ATOMS: atom_id res chain seq x y z
N MET A 1 -3.15 -10.63 11.47
CA MET A 1 -2.54 -10.22 10.17
C MET A 1 -3.07 -8.84 9.79
N PHE A 2 -2.24 -7.94 9.26
CA PHE A 2 -2.68 -6.61 8.81
C PHE A 2 -2.89 -6.56 7.30
N ARG A 3 -3.63 -5.56 6.84
CA ARG A 3 -3.73 -5.13 5.45
C ARG A 3 -3.14 -3.73 5.33
N TYR A 4 -2.62 -3.42 4.17
CA TYR A 4 -1.91 -2.18 3.87
C TYR A 4 -2.55 -1.51 2.66
N ARG A 5 -2.72 -0.19 2.70
CA ARG A 5 -3.09 0.60 1.51
C ARG A 5 -2.37 1.94 1.51
N PHE A 6 -2.15 2.47 0.32
CA PHE A 6 -1.70 3.84 0.16
C PHE A 6 -2.88 4.76 -0.14
N VAL A 7 -2.88 5.93 0.49
CA VAL A 7 -3.86 6.99 0.30
C VAL A 7 -3.13 8.22 -0.19
N THR A 8 -3.57 8.78 -1.31
CA THR A 8 -3.07 10.04 -1.85
C THR A 8 -4.14 11.12 -1.69
N PRO A 9 -3.83 12.40 -1.89
CA PRO A 9 -4.83 13.47 -1.80
C PRO A 9 -6.03 13.29 -2.74
N HIS A 10 -5.84 12.60 -3.87
CA HIS A 10 -6.86 12.47 -4.92
C HIS A 10 -7.36 11.03 -5.13
N ARG A 11 -6.63 10.01 -4.65
CA ARG A 11 -6.94 8.59 -4.90
C ARG A 11 -6.68 7.74 -3.66
N ILE A 12 -7.53 6.73 -3.47
CA ILE A 12 -7.41 5.76 -2.39
C ILE A 12 -7.08 4.40 -3.00
N GLY A 13 -5.97 3.81 -2.56
CA GLY A 13 -5.55 2.47 -2.96
C GLY A 13 -6.42 1.37 -2.36
N LYS A 14 -6.38 0.20 -2.99
CA LYS A 14 -6.99 -1.02 -2.44
C LYS A 14 -6.23 -1.50 -1.21
N TRP A 15 -6.91 -2.25 -0.35
CA TRP A 15 -6.27 -2.97 0.73
C TRP A 15 -5.55 -4.20 0.19
N TYR A 16 -4.26 -4.32 0.50
CA TYR A 16 -3.42 -5.46 0.15
C TYR A 16 -3.03 -6.24 1.41
N PRO A 17 -2.87 -7.57 1.36
CA PRO A 17 -2.44 -8.36 2.50
C PRO A 17 -0.97 -8.12 2.87
N GLU A 18 -0.15 -7.59 1.95
CA GLU A 18 1.28 -7.39 2.13
C GLU A 18 1.70 -5.97 1.77
N LEU A 19 2.63 -5.41 2.55
CA LEU A 19 3.16 -4.06 2.31
C LEU A 19 3.88 -3.95 0.96
N ARG A 20 4.68 -4.97 0.58
CA ARG A 20 5.37 -4.99 -0.73
C ARG A 20 4.39 -4.95 -1.89
N LEU A 21 3.25 -5.62 -1.76
CA LEU A 21 2.22 -5.61 -2.80
C LEU A 21 1.59 -4.22 -2.90
N ALA A 22 1.28 -3.59 -1.76
CA ALA A 22 0.82 -2.19 -1.75
C ALA A 22 1.84 -1.24 -2.39
N GLN A 23 3.14 -1.42 -2.12
CA GLN A 23 4.22 -0.59 -2.68
C GLN A 23 4.34 -0.76 -4.20
N ARG A 24 4.18 -1.99 -4.72
CA ARG A 24 4.18 -2.26 -6.17
C ARG A 24 3.05 -1.52 -6.89
N PHE A 25 1.85 -1.49 -6.30
CA PHE A 25 0.70 -0.81 -6.89
C PHE A 25 0.60 0.68 -6.55
N ALA A 26 1.48 1.19 -5.69
CA ALA A 26 1.49 2.61 -5.30
C ALA A 26 1.70 3.55 -6.50
N ALA A 27 2.54 3.16 -7.47
CA ALA A 27 2.81 3.97 -8.65
C ALA A 27 1.54 4.19 -9.50
N ALA A 28 0.68 3.17 -9.62
CA ALA A 28 -0.54 3.23 -10.41
C ALA A 28 -1.57 4.25 -9.87
N ILE A 29 -1.53 4.55 -8.57
CA ILE A 29 -2.42 5.53 -7.93
C ILE A 29 -1.74 6.88 -7.66
N GLY A 30 -0.49 7.05 -8.08
CA GLY A 30 0.30 8.24 -7.78
C GLY A 30 0.68 8.36 -6.31
N ALA A 31 0.82 7.25 -5.59
CA ALA A 31 1.23 7.25 -4.19
C ALA A 31 2.75 7.32 -4.01
N GLY A 32 3.50 6.79 -4.95
CA GLY A 32 4.96 6.73 -4.88
C GLY A 32 5.50 5.64 -5.78
N PHE A 33 6.80 5.42 -5.75
CA PHE A 33 7.44 4.35 -6.52
C PHE A 33 8.42 3.56 -5.64
N LEU A 34 8.61 2.29 -6.00
CA LEU A 34 9.67 1.47 -5.44
C LEU A 34 10.91 1.65 -6.32
N ASP A 35 11.96 2.24 -5.76
CA ASP A 35 13.24 2.38 -6.45
C ASP A 35 13.91 1.00 -6.52
N PRO A 36 14.11 0.42 -7.72
CA PRO A 36 14.63 -0.95 -7.84
C PRO A 36 16.12 -1.06 -7.54
N LEU A 37 16.88 0.04 -7.61
CA LEU A 37 18.33 0.06 -7.39
C LEU A 37 18.66 0.08 -5.90
N SER A 38 17.92 0.86 -5.13
CA SER A 38 18.09 1.02 -3.69
C SER A 38 17.16 0.13 -2.85
N GLY A 39 16.12 -0.43 -3.46
CA GLY A 39 15.07 -1.19 -2.78
C GLY A 39 14.19 -0.34 -1.85
N ARG A 40 14.31 0.99 -1.92
CA ARG A 40 13.57 1.91 -1.05
C ARG A 40 12.27 2.36 -1.72
N PHE A 41 11.21 2.42 -0.92
CA PHE A 41 9.96 3.00 -1.36
C PHE A 41 9.99 4.52 -1.15
N VAL A 42 9.72 5.28 -2.19
CA VAL A 42 9.65 6.75 -2.16
C VAL A 42 8.19 7.15 -2.30
N ALA A 43 7.61 7.67 -1.21
CA ALA A 43 6.25 8.20 -1.21
C ALA A 43 6.23 9.61 -1.81
N TYR A 44 5.24 9.89 -2.66
CA TYR A 44 4.98 11.24 -3.14
C TYR A 44 4.37 12.13 -2.06
N LYS A 45 4.47 13.45 -2.27
CA LYS A 45 3.97 14.43 -1.30
C LYS A 45 2.48 14.24 -1.06
N GLY A 46 2.10 14.12 0.22
CA GLY A 46 0.71 13.92 0.63
C GLY A 46 0.24 12.47 0.62
N THR A 47 1.10 11.52 0.22
CA THR A 47 0.79 10.09 0.36
C THR A 47 0.91 9.64 1.81
N ARG A 48 -0.02 8.81 2.25
CA ARG A 48 -0.02 8.16 3.57
C ARG A 48 -0.18 6.65 3.41
N LEU A 49 0.50 5.90 4.26
CA LEU A 49 0.30 4.46 4.41
C LEU A 49 -0.72 4.24 5.52
N GLU A 50 -1.79 3.52 5.22
CA GLU A 50 -2.73 3.05 6.22
C GLU A 50 -2.57 1.55 6.45
N THR A 51 -2.72 1.15 7.71
CA THR A 51 -2.72 -0.25 8.14
C THR A 51 -4.03 -0.56 8.84
N ALA A 52 -4.60 -1.72 8.57
CA ALA A 52 -5.83 -2.17 9.22
C ALA A 52 -5.70 -3.66 9.58
N PRO A 53 -6.22 -4.10 10.73
CA PRO A 53 -6.31 -5.52 11.00
C PRO A 53 -7.12 -6.21 9.88
N ARG A 54 -6.66 -7.39 9.47
CA ARG A 54 -7.45 -8.28 8.62
C ARG A 54 -8.71 -8.65 9.43
N PRO A 55 -9.92 -8.63 8.84
CA PRO A 55 -11.12 -8.96 9.57
C PRO A 55 -11.00 -10.42 10.04
N GLU A 56 -11.16 -10.61 11.34
CA GLU A 56 -11.26 -11.93 11.95
C GLU A 56 -12.56 -12.56 11.43
N GLY A 57 -12.45 -13.47 10.45
CA GLY A 57 -13.60 -14.00 9.72
C GLY A 57 -13.29 -14.41 8.27
N GLN A 58 -12.19 -13.94 7.69
CA GLN A 58 -11.66 -14.49 6.43
C GLN A 58 -10.56 -15.51 6.73
N ARG A 59 -10.94 -16.65 7.34
CA ARG A 59 -10.14 -17.87 7.22
C ARG A 59 -10.21 -18.26 5.73
N ALA A 60 -9.06 -18.38 5.10
CA ALA A 60 -8.99 -18.97 3.76
C ALA A 60 -9.62 -20.37 3.85
N ALA A 61 -10.75 -20.53 3.15
CA ALA A 61 -11.31 -21.84 2.84
C ALA A 61 -10.49 -22.48 1.72
#